data_AF-A0A9J6FTF0-F1
#
_entry.id   AF-A0A9J6FTF0-F1
#
_cell.length_a   1.000
_cell.length_b   1.000
_cell.length_c   1.000
_cell.angle_alpha   90.00
_cell.angle_beta   90.00
_cell.angle_gamma   90.00
#
_symmetry.space_group_name_H-M   'P 1'
#
loop_
_entity.id
_entity.type
_entity.pdbx_description
1 polymer ?
#
loop_
_entity_poly.entity_id
_entity_poly.type
_entity_poly.pdbx_seq_one_letter_code
_entity_poly.pdbx_strand_id
1 'polypeptide(L)'
;MQLRVAAWDSAIRPLLDAEEERECFDIKLYGDRVMDAFSNTPAKQTRSFKDVCSGVRAWQVARYFAATLQLVGTCTFAEPIEYHIIMN
;
A
#
# COMPACT_ATOMS: atom_id res chain seq x y z
N MET A 1 -20.95 -17.76 26.00
CA MET A 1 -20.81 -16.72 24.96
C MET A 1 -19.77 -15.66 25.34
N GLN A 2 -19.79 -15.15 26.58
CA GLN A 2 -18.84 -14.14 27.12
C GLN A 2 -17.34 -14.54 27.03
N LEU A 3 -16.99 -15.79 27.34
CA LEU A 3 -15.58 -16.27 27.33
C LEU A 3 -14.90 -16.19 25.96
N ARG A 4 -15.65 -16.45 24.87
CA ARG A 4 -15.11 -16.37 23.51
C ARG A 4 -14.85 -14.93 23.09
N VAL A 5 -15.73 -14.01 23.50
CA VAL A 5 -15.57 -12.58 23.25
C VAL A 5 -14.40 -12.03 24.05
N ALA A 6 -14.26 -12.40 25.32
CA ALA A 6 -13.13 -11.98 26.16
C ALA A 6 -11.77 -12.50 25.63
N ALA A 7 -11.72 -13.75 25.16
CA ALA A 7 -10.51 -14.31 24.55
C ALA A 7 -10.15 -13.60 23.23
N TRP A 8 -11.14 -13.30 22.39
CA TRP A 8 -10.94 -12.51 21.17
C TRP A 8 -10.47 -11.09 21.48
N ASP A 9 -11.09 -10.44 22.46
CA ASP A 9 -10.79 -9.07 22.89
C ASP A 9 -9.34 -8.96 23.42
N SER A 10 -8.90 -9.93 24.24
CA SER A 10 -7.51 -9.99 24.70
C SER A 10 -6.50 -10.25 23.59
N ALA A 11 -6.91 -10.90 22.50
CA ALA A 11 -6.03 -11.19 21.36
C ALA A 11 -5.97 -10.02 20.36
N ILE A 12 -7.08 -9.31 20.16
CA ILE A 12 -7.20 -8.24 19.18
C ILE A 12 -6.64 -6.90 19.70
N ARG A 13 -6.79 -6.60 21.00
CA ARG A 13 -6.30 -5.36 21.62
C ARG A 13 -4.84 -5.01 21.31
N PRO A 14 -3.86 -5.91 21.51
CA PRO A 14 -2.47 -5.58 21.20
C PRO A 14 -2.22 -5.32 19.71
N LEU A 15 -3.03 -5.90 18.81
CA LEU A 15 -2.95 -5.61 17.38
C LEU A 15 -3.56 -4.23 17.05
N LEU A 16 -4.64 -3.85 17.74
CA LEU A 16 -5.29 -2.55 17.60
C LEU A 16 -4.41 -1.43 18.14
N ASP A 17 -3.86 -1.59 19.35
CA ASP A 17 -2.93 -0.63 19.96
C ASP A 17 -1.71 -0.40 19.05
N ALA A 18 -1.17 -1.49 18.49
CA ALA A 18 -0.05 -1.43 17.56
C ALA A 18 -0.40 -0.84 16.19
N GLU A 19 -1.68 -0.78 15.80
CA GLU A 19 -2.14 -0.07 14.60
C GLU A 19 -2.41 1.40 14.89
N GLU A 20 -2.92 1.73 16.08
CA GLU A 20 -3.21 3.10 16.52
C GLU A 20 -1.92 3.91 16.71
N GLU A 21 -0.82 3.26 17.11
CA GLU A 21 0.51 3.88 17.13
C GLU A 21 1.10 4.12 15.73
N ARG A 22 0.57 3.48 14.68
CA ARG A 22 1.08 3.67 13.31
C ARG A 22 0.62 4.99 12.74
N GLU A 23 1.42 5.48 11.79
CA GLU A 23 1.08 6.65 10.98
C GLU A 23 -0.31 6.48 10.33
N CYS A 24 -1.08 7.57 10.26
CA CYS A 24 -2.35 7.60 9.53
C CYS A 24 -2.14 7.18 8.06
N PHE A 25 -3.08 6.41 7.51
CA PHE A 25 -3.00 5.98 6.12
C PHE A 25 -3.53 7.07 5.18
N ASP A 26 -2.61 7.77 4.51
CA ASP A 26 -2.93 8.66 3.39
C ASP A 26 -2.67 7.96 2.05
N ILE A 27 -3.74 7.58 1.36
CA ILE A 27 -3.65 6.86 0.08
C ILE A 27 -2.96 7.68 -1.02
N LYS A 28 -3.06 9.01 -1.00
CA LYS A 28 -2.43 9.88 -2.01
C LYS A 28 -0.93 9.92 -1.79
N LEU A 29 -0.49 10.11 -0.54
CA LEU A 29 0.92 10.11 -0.17
C LEU A 29 1.61 8.79 -0.52
N TYR A 30 0.95 7.65 -0.26
CA TYR A 30 1.49 6.35 -0.65
C TYR A 30 1.53 6.19 -2.18
N GLY A 31 0.57 6.77 -2.91
CA GLY A 31 0.59 6.83 -4.37
C GLY A 31 1.77 7.65 -4.89
N ASP A 32 2.02 8.83 -4.33
CA ASP A 32 3.15 9.68 -4.68
C ASP A 32 4.49 8.95 -4.43
N ARG A 33 4.62 8.26 -3.29
CA ARG A 33 5.80 7.41 -2.99
C ARG A 33 6.00 6.28 -4.01
N VAL A 34 4.91 5.67 -4.50
CA VAL A 34 5.00 4.69 -5.60
C VAL A 34 5.49 5.36 -6.86
N MET A 35 4.94 6.52 -7.23
CA MET A 35 5.33 7.26 -8.43
C MET A 35 6.77 7.77 -8.38
N ASP A 36 7.25 8.18 -7.20
CA ASP A 36 8.65 8.57 -6.95
C ASP A 36 9.63 7.43 -7.23
N ALA A 37 9.22 6.17 -7.05
CA ALA A 37 10.05 5.03 -7.41
C ALA A 37 10.32 4.97 -8.93
N PHE A 38 9.50 5.61 -9.77
CA PHE A 38 9.63 5.63 -11.23
C PHE A 38 10.20 6.96 -11.77
N SER A 39 10.23 8.04 -10.98
CA SER A 39 10.52 9.41 -11.46
C SER A 39 11.94 9.63 -12.00
N ASN A 40 12.92 8.84 -11.56
CA ASN A 40 14.34 8.97 -11.97
C ASN A 40 14.73 8.16 -13.22
N THR A 41 13.78 7.64 -14.00
CA THR A 41 14.07 6.69 -15.09
C THR A 41 13.35 7.09 -16.38
N PRO A 42 13.90 6.81 -17.59
CA PRO A 42 13.23 7.07 -18.86
C PRO A 42 11.81 6.48 -18.93
N ALA A 43 10.96 7.14 -19.72
CA ALA A 43 9.56 6.76 -19.93
C ALA A 43 9.41 5.28 -20.36
N LYS A 44 8.34 4.63 -19.89
CA LYS A 44 7.97 3.21 -20.12
C LYS A 44 8.81 2.17 -19.35
N GLN A 45 9.04 2.41 -18.06
CA GLN A 45 9.67 1.41 -17.19
C GLN A 45 8.64 0.45 -16.58
N THR A 46 8.99 -0.84 -16.55
CA THR A 46 8.32 -1.85 -15.73
C THR A 46 9.16 -2.13 -14.49
N ARG A 47 8.57 -2.03 -13.30
CA ARG A 47 9.19 -2.47 -12.03
C ARG A 47 8.31 -3.51 -11.36
N SER A 48 8.94 -4.45 -10.67
CA SER A 48 8.18 -5.39 -9.86
C SER A 48 7.67 -4.70 -8.60
N PHE A 49 6.49 -5.09 -8.12
CA PHE A 49 5.97 -4.55 -6.86
C PHE A 49 6.91 -4.85 -5.67
N LYS A 50 7.64 -5.97 -5.73
CA LYS A 50 8.68 -6.32 -4.75
C LYS A 50 9.79 -5.28 -4.67
N ASP A 51 10.22 -4.72 -5.80
CA ASP A 51 11.26 -3.69 -5.83
C ASP A 51 10.76 -2.37 -5.26
N VAL A 52 9.49 -2.03 -5.55
CA VAL A 52 8.82 -0.84 -5.00
C VAL A 52 8.67 -0.95 -3.47
N CYS A 53 8.36 -2.15 -2.96
CA CYS A 53 8.26 -2.41 -1.53
C CYS A 53 9.61 -2.77 -0.86
N SER A 54 10.74 -2.63 -1.55
CA SER A 54 12.04 -2.91 -0.95
C SER A 54 12.33 -1.94 0.21
N GLY A 55 12.67 -2.47 1.39
CA GLY A 55 12.91 -1.66 2.59
C GLY A 55 11.66 -1.20 3.35
N VAL A 56 10.46 -1.55 2.86
CA VAL A 56 9.18 -1.20 3.49
C VAL A 56 8.82 -2.22 4.57
N ARG A 57 8.27 -1.75 5.70
CA ARG A 57 7.79 -2.64 6.78
C ARG A 57 6.60 -3.46 6.29
N ALA A 58 6.47 -4.72 6.75
CA ALA A 58 5.41 -5.64 6.31
C ALA A 58 3.99 -5.05 6.40
N TRP A 59 3.70 -4.26 7.43
CA TRP A 59 2.38 -3.62 7.61
C TRP A 59 2.08 -2.52 6.59
N GLN A 60 3.11 -1.90 6.00
CA GLN A 60 2.93 -0.88 4.95
C GLN A 60 2.71 -1.50 3.58
N VAL A 61 3.07 -2.77 3.34
CA VAL A 61 2.95 -3.42 2.03
C VAL A 61 1.51 -3.39 1.52
N ALA A 62 0.53 -3.68 2.39
CA ALA A 62 -0.89 -3.60 2.04
C ALA A 62 -1.32 -2.16 1.68
N ARG A 63 -0.73 -1.15 2.32
CA ARG A 63 -1.00 0.28 2.06
C ARG A 63 -0.44 0.70 0.70
N TYR A 64 0.78 0.28 0.35
CA TYR A 64 1.37 0.47 -0.97
C TYR A 64 0.57 -0.23 -2.07
N PHE A 65 0.09 -1.45 -1.80
CA PHE A 65 -0.77 -2.19 -2.73
C PHE A 65 -2.08 -1.46 -2.98
N ALA A 66 -2.76 -0.99 -1.92
CA ALA A 66 -4.00 -0.21 -2.05
C ALA A 66 -3.79 1.09 -2.82
N ALA A 67 -2.69 1.81 -2.57
CA ALA A 67 -2.34 3.02 -3.32
C ALA A 67 -2.07 2.72 -4.81
N THR A 68 -1.42 1.60 -5.11
CA THR A 68 -1.19 1.15 -6.49
C THR A 68 -2.51 0.90 -7.22
N LEU A 69 -3.48 0.25 -6.56
CA LEU A 69 -4.82 0.06 -7.12
C LEU A 69 -5.54 1.40 -7.38
N GLN A 70 -5.42 2.34 -6.45
CA GLN A 70 -5.97 3.68 -6.63
C GLN A 70 -5.34 4.40 -7.82
N LEU A 71 -4.02 4.29 -8.00
CA LEU A 71 -3.30 4.87 -9.13
C LEU A 71 -3.78 4.30 -10.47
N VAL A 72 -3.90 2.98 -10.58
CA VAL A 72 -4.46 2.32 -11.77
C VAL A 72 -5.84 2.87 -12.07
N GLY A 73 -6.70 2.97 -11.05
CA GLY A 73 -8.04 3.53 -11.16
C GLY A 73 -8.07 5.00 -11.56
N THR A 74 -7.09 5.83 -11.15
CA THR A 74 -7.02 7.25 -11.56
C THR A 74 -6.39 7.44 -12.93
N CYS A 75 -5.42 6.60 -13.31
CA CYS A 75 -4.79 6.63 -14.63
C CYS A 75 -5.75 6.25 -15.75
N THR A 76 -6.78 5.43 -15.48
CA THR A 76 -7.81 5.09 -16.48
C THR A 76 -8.74 6.26 -16.84
N PHE A 77 -8.81 7.32 -16.04
CA PHE A 77 -9.67 8.49 -16.32
C PHE A 77 -8.90 9.71 -16.84
N ALA A 78 -7.57 9.67 -16.84
CA ALA A 78 -6.73 10.63 -17.54
C ALA A 78 -6.26 10.00 -18.86
N GLU A 79 -6.19 10.77 -19.94
CA GLU A 79 -5.78 10.29 -21.27
C GLU A 79 -4.53 9.39 -21.26
N PRO A 80 -4.40 8.44 -22.21
CA PRO A 80 -3.67 7.21 -21.99
C PRO A 80 -2.16 7.44 -21.95
N ILE A 81 -1.59 7.34 -20.75
CA ILE A 81 -0.17 7.06 -20.57
C ILE A 81 -0.11 5.70 -19.88
N GLU A 82 0.11 4.65 -20.67
CA GLU A 82 0.14 3.25 -20.22
C GLU A 82 1.35 3.02 -19.28
N TYR A 83 1.10 3.05 -17.97
CA TYR A 83 2.01 2.53 -16.97
C TYR A 83 1.58 1.10 -16.58
N HIS A 84 2.44 0.11 -16.87
CA HIS A 84 2.19 -1.29 -16.52
C HIS A 84 2.91 -1.66 -15.22
N ILE A 85 2.14 -1.95 -14.17
CA ILE A 85 2.65 -2.51 -12.90
C ILE A 85 2.28 -4.00 -12.86
N ILE A 86 3.29 -4.86 -12.77
CA ILE A 86 3.10 -6.32 -12.66
C ILE A 86 3.13 -6.71 -11.17
N MET A 87 2.01 -7.21 -10.68
CA MET A 87 1.86 -7.84 -9.36
C MET A 87 2.22 -9.31 -9.51
N ASN A 88 3.40 -9.72 -9.03
CA ASN A 88 3.84 -11.12 -9.03
C ASN A 88 4.21 -11.54 -7.61
#